data_AF-A0A358M608-F1
#
_entry.id   AF-A0A358M608-F1
#
_cell.length_a   1.000
_cell.length_b   1.000
_cell.length_c   1.000
_cell.angle_alpha   90.00
_cell.angle_beta   90.00
_cell.angle_gamma   90.00
#
_symmetry.space_group_name_H-M   'P 1'
#
loop_
_entity.id
_entity.type
_entity.pdbx_description
1 polymer ?
#
loop_
_entity_poly.entity_id
_entity_poly.type
_entity_poly.pdbx_seq_one_letter_code
_entity_poly.pdbx_strand_id
1 'polypeptide(L)'
;YAGGPRREDQWGWLEIAPQNGYVKKPDGRYEMCTVGVAQNARDGRICTHFNDKGTYGRSYTARFKHEKLTKDSYKYGYNVQEQWDNAIAMDPDFIFVTGWNEWMMGKFPGEPWVLDKNSTQIGFVDQYDYEHSRDIEPDCDGYLDLYYMQLTANIRRYKGLQHIERRNAEKTIDLKNFHDWDDVLPEYYTQKGTAAHRDYPALGTQLHYTNNSGINDFVLAKYAYDKDFIYFYVECAKDIVLGHKNAMTLLLDTDRRKETGWEGYDYKIISGKCFSMIRGSLEYRGDVETSVEGNRMALRIPRETIDFEKDKKPDFEFKWIDNIEMADVMEFYRDGDCAPFGRFNYVM
;
A
#
# COMPACT_ATOMS: atom_id res chain seq x y z
N TYR A 1 15.64 1.14 -23.24
CA TYR A 1 14.31 1.28 -23.85
C TYR A 1 13.96 0.12 -24.75
N ALA A 2 14.82 -0.30 -25.69
CA ALA A 2 14.65 -1.58 -26.39
C ALA A 2 16.01 -2.17 -26.80
N GLY A 3 16.06 -3.49 -26.95
CA GLY A 3 17.16 -4.22 -27.58
C GLY A 3 18.24 -4.75 -26.63
N GLY A 4 18.01 -4.71 -25.31
CA GLY A 4 18.87 -5.33 -24.31
C GLY A 4 20.21 -4.61 -24.06
N PRO A 5 21.13 -5.26 -23.34
CA PRO A 5 22.46 -4.74 -23.07
C PRO A 5 23.27 -4.62 -24.37
N ARG A 6 23.99 -3.51 -24.55
CA ARG A 6 24.98 -3.34 -25.64
C ARG A 6 26.40 -3.65 -25.20
N ARG A 7 26.62 -3.76 -23.90
CA ARG A 7 27.88 -4.15 -23.26
C ARG A 7 27.59 -5.16 -22.15
N GLU A 8 28.58 -5.97 -21.83
CA GLU A 8 28.45 -7.01 -20.80
C GLU A 8 28.36 -6.42 -19.37
N ASP A 9 28.75 -5.16 -19.19
CA ASP A 9 28.81 -4.43 -17.91
C ASP A 9 27.70 -3.36 -17.76
N GLN A 10 26.64 -3.46 -18.57
CA GLN A 10 25.60 -2.44 -18.64
C GLN A 10 24.36 -2.86 -17.86
N TRP A 11 23.86 -1.97 -17.02
CA TRP A 11 22.49 -2.01 -16.49
C TRP A 11 21.49 -1.26 -17.39
N GLY A 12 20.25 -1.70 -17.33
CA GLY A 12 19.09 -1.06 -17.94
C GLY A 12 18.48 0.03 -17.04
N TRP A 13 17.61 0.84 -17.61
CA TRP A 13 16.78 1.81 -16.88
C TRP A 13 15.30 1.47 -17.03
N LEU A 14 14.80 1.55 -18.27
CA LEU A 14 13.47 1.10 -18.67
C LEU A 14 13.60 0.30 -19.97
N GLU A 15 12.83 -0.78 -20.11
CA GLU A 15 12.77 -1.56 -21.33
C GLU A 15 11.34 -1.98 -21.68
N ILE A 16 11.06 -2.07 -22.97
CA ILE A 16 9.82 -2.63 -23.47
C ILE A 16 9.69 -4.11 -23.13
N ALA A 17 8.47 -4.59 -22.92
CA ALA A 17 8.21 -6.01 -22.71
C ALA A 17 8.29 -6.81 -24.02
N PRO A 18 8.78 -8.06 -24.01
CA PRO A 18 9.46 -8.71 -22.88
C PRO A 18 10.87 -8.12 -22.65
N GLN A 19 11.26 -8.01 -21.39
CA GLN A 19 12.53 -7.42 -20.98
C GLN A 19 13.69 -8.39 -21.18
N ASN A 20 14.89 -7.85 -21.35
CA ASN A 20 16.13 -8.59 -21.32
C ASN A 20 16.73 -8.59 -19.92
N GLY A 21 17.52 -9.62 -19.64
CA GLY A 21 18.43 -9.63 -18.51
C GLY A 21 19.68 -8.83 -18.81
N TYR A 22 20.12 -8.04 -17.84
CA TYR A 22 21.31 -7.19 -17.90
C TYR A 22 22.43 -7.79 -17.04
N VAL A 23 23.65 -7.73 -17.57
CA VAL A 23 24.86 -8.34 -17.01
C VAL A 23 24.68 -9.84 -16.76
N LYS A 24 25.04 -10.65 -17.76
CA LYS A 24 24.93 -12.12 -17.65
C LYS A 24 26.06 -12.65 -16.78
N LYS A 25 25.69 -13.45 -15.77
CA LYS A 25 26.62 -14.06 -14.82
C LYS A 25 27.13 -15.41 -15.31
N PRO A 26 28.26 -15.91 -14.76
CA PRO A 26 28.80 -17.23 -15.10
C PRO A 26 27.85 -18.39 -14.84
N ASP A 27 26.92 -18.26 -13.88
CA ASP A 27 25.89 -19.27 -13.55
C ASP A 27 24.71 -19.29 -14.54
N GLY A 28 24.72 -18.40 -15.55
CA GLY A 28 23.68 -18.28 -16.56
C GLY A 28 22.53 -17.35 -16.18
N ARG A 29 22.46 -16.88 -14.93
CA ARG A 29 21.49 -15.86 -14.48
C ARG A 29 21.95 -14.45 -14.87
N TYR A 30 21.14 -13.46 -14.53
CA TYR A 30 21.43 -12.05 -14.77
C TYR A 30 21.59 -11.28 -13.45
N GLU A 31 22.34 -10.19 -13.49
CA GLU A 31 22.43 -9.29 -12.34
C GLU A 31 21.14 -8.46 -12.21
N MET A 32 20.58 -7.97 -13.32
CA MET A 32 19.48 -7.01 -13.27
C MET A 32 18.41 -7.24 -14.34
N CYS A 33 17.14 -6.97 -14.01
CA CYS A 33 16.04 -6.75 -14.96
C CYS A 33 15.32 -5.44 -14.62
N THR A 34 14.81 -4.72 -15.63
CA THR A 34 13.99 -3.52 -15.39
C THR A 34 12.51 -3.86 -15.35
N VAL A 35 11.73 -3.12 -14.57
CA VAL A 35 10.26 -3.17 -14.58
C VAL A 35 9.72 -1.75 -14.71
N GLY A 36 8.89 -1.49 -15.71
CA GLY A 36 8.21 -0.21 -15.93
C GLY A 36 6.70 -0.30 -15.75
N VAL A 37 6.09 0.72 -15.12
CA VAL A 37 4.62 0.81 -15.01
C VAL A 37 3.95 1.09 -16.36
N ALA A 38 4.63 1.87 -17.18
CA ALA A 38 4.33 2.12 -18.58
C ALA A 38 5.68 2.19 -19.35
N GLN A 39 5.63 2.25 -20.67
CA GLN A 39 6.82 2.21 -21.52
C GLN A 39 6.80 3.42 -22.47
N ASN A 40 7.82 4.28 -22.46
CA ASN A 40 7.98 5.39 -23.43
C ASN A 40 8.31 4.84 -24.83
N ALA A 41 7.44 4.02 -25.40
CA ALA A 41 7.58 3.41 -26.70
C ALA A 41 6.20 3.26 -27.37
N ARG A 42 6.24 3.06 -28.69
CA ARG A 42 5.12 2.65 -29.54
C ARG A 42 5.68 1.82 -30.69
N ASP A 43 4.80 1.26 -31.51
CA ASP A 43 5.24 0.52 -32.70
C ASP A 43 6.13 1.40 -33.59
N GLY A 44 7.34 0.92 -33.86
CA GLY A 44 8.34 1.60 -34.70
C GLY A 44 9.12 2.74 -34.02
N ARG A 45 8.88 3.05 -32.74
CA ARG A 45 9.58 4.16 -32.05
C ARG A 45 9.80 3.89 -30.55
N ILE A 46 11.04 4.07 -30.11
CA ILE A 46 11.43 4.12 -28.70
C ILE A 46 11.71 5.57 -28.27
N CYS A 47 11.70 5.82 -26.97
CA CYS A 47 11.83 7.17 -26.39
C CYS A 47 10.76 8.12 -26.95
N THR A 48 9.51 7.66 -26.98
CA THR A 48 8.37 8.47 -27.43
C THR A 48 7.73 9.21 -26.26
N HIS A 49 7.12 10.35 -26.53
CA HIS A 49 6.30 11.05 -25.54
C HIS A 49 4.92 10.40 -25.43
N PHE A 50 4.32 10.46 -24.25
CA PHE A 50 3.10 9.71 -23.94
C PHE A 50 1.84 10.24 -24.61
N ASN A 51 1.78 11.53 -24.91
CA ASN A 51 0.67 12.10 -25.66
C ASN A 51 0.73 11.83 -27.18
N ASP A 52 1.62 10.94 -27.66
CA ASP A 52 1.57 10.39 -29.01
C ASP A 52 0.55 9.24 -29.11
N LYS A 53 0.11 8.89 -30.31
CA LYS A 53 -0.84 7.79 -30.53
C LYS A 53 -0.18 6.42 -30.39
N GLY A 54 -0.86 5.50 -29.71
CA GLY A 54 -0.47 4.09 -29.63
C GLY A 54 0.73 3.83 -28.72
N THR A 55 1.01 4.74 -27.79
CA THR A 55 2.06 4.60 -26.78
C THR A 55 1.70 3.53 -25.77
N TYR A 56 2.71 2.84 -25.24
CA TYR A 56 2.53 1.70 -24.35
C TYR A 56 2.28 2.19 -22.92
N GLY A 57 1.02 2.55 -22.64
CA GLY A 57 0.55 2.95 -21.32
C GLY A 57 0.46 1.79 -20.31
N ARG A 58 -0.13 2.07 -19.14
CA ARG A 58 -0.25 1.13 -18.01
C ARG A 58 -1.08 -0.11 -18.32
N SER A 59 -1.94 -0.02 -19.33
CA SER A 59 -2.80 -1.11 -19.76
C SER A 59 -2.22 -1.95 -20.91
N TYR A 60 -1.19 -1.45 -21.61
CA TYR A 60 -0.57 -2.17 -22.71
C TYR A 60 0.06 -3.50 -22.25
N THR A 61 -0.04 -4.54 -23.06
CA THR A 61 0.76 -5.76 -22.84
C THR A 61 1.47 -6.17 -24.12
N ALA A 62 2.65 -6.77 -24.03
CA ALA A 62 3.32 -7.36 -25.17
C ALA A 62 2.47 -8.48 -25.80
N ARG A 63 1.74 -9.23 -24.96
CA ARG A 63 0.88 -10.35 -25.39
C ARG A 63 -0.36 -9.92 -26.18
N PHE A 64 -1.08 -8.90 -25.73
CA PHE A 64 -2.34 -8.47 -26.35
C PHE A 64 -2.27 -7.09 -27.00
N LYS A 65 -1.11 -6.44 -26.97
CA LYS A 65 -0.92 -5.07 -27.48
C LYS A 65 -1.95 -4.13 -26.87
N HIS A 66 -2.64 -3.36 -27.70
CA HIS A 66 -3.74 -2.46 -27.35
C HIS A 66 -5.13 -3.13 -27.45
N GLU A 67 -5.17 -4.46 -27.66
CA GLU A 67 -6.43 -5.17 -27.78
C GLU A 67 -7.13 -5.25 -26.41
N LYS A 68 -8.46 -5.16 -26.43
CA LYS A 68 -9.35 -5.36 -25.26
C LYS A 68 -9.23 -4.29 -24.16
N LEU A 69 -8.65 -3.13 -24.47
CA LEU A 69 -8.60 -2.01 -23.54
C LEU A 69 -9.93 -1.27 -23.46
N THR A 70 -10.32 -0.93 -22.23
CA THR A 70 -11.46 -0.07 -21.90
C THR A 70 -10.93 1.21 -21.23
N LYS A 71 -11.79 2.23 -21.10
CA LYS A 71 -11.46 3.49 -20.42
C LYS A 71 -10.96 3.33 -18.98
N ASP A 72 -11.27 2.20 -18.33
CA ASP A 72 -10.93 1.89 -16.94
C ASP A 72 -9.78 0.87 -16.84
N SER A 73 -9.14 0.50 -17.94
CA SER A 73 -8.07 -0.52 -17.94
C SER A 73 -6.85 -0.11 -17.12
N TYR A 74 -6.58 1.20 -16.99
CA TYR A 74 -5.52 1.74 -16.14
C TYR A 74 -5.72 1.42 -14.64
N LYS A 75 -6.85 0.85 -14.22
CA LYS A 75 -7.07 0.41 -12.84
C LYS A 75 -6.56 -1.02 -12.57
N TYR A 76 -6.07 -1.72 -13.59
CA TYR A 76 -5.68 -3.13 -13.46
C TYR A 76 -4.17 -3.36 -13.59
N GLY A 77 -3.39 -2.38 -14.07
CA GLY A 77 -1.93 -2.47 -14.17
C GLY A 77 -1.42 -3.66 -14.99
N TYR A 78 -2.07 -3.96 -16.12
CA TYR A 78 -1.72 -5.12 -16.94
C TYR A 78 -0.26 -5.07 -17.44
N ASN A 79 0.21 -3.88 -17.85
CA ASN A 79 1.59 -3.71 -18.30
C ASN A 79 2.59 -4.09 -17.20
N VAL A 80 2.43 -3.48 -16.03
CA VAL A 80 3.38 -3.63 -14.93
C VAL A 80 3.39 -5.06 -14.41
N GLN A 81 2.23 -5.73 -14.36
CA GLN A 81 2.16 -7.12 -13.95
C GLN A 81 2.84 -8.04 -14.96
N GLU A 82 2.66 -7.85 -16.27
CA GLU A 82 3.38 -8.63 -17.29
C GLU A 82 4.90 -8.43 -17.19
N GLN A 83 5.36 -7.21 -16.91
CA GLN A 83 6.78 -6.94 -16.67
C GLN A 83 7.30 -7.66 -15.43
N TRP A 84 6.54 -7.65 -14.33
CA TRP A 84 6.89 -8.37 -13.11
C TRP A 84 6.93 -9.88 -13.30
N ASP A 85 5.95 -10.45 -14.00
CA ASP A 85 5.88 -11.89 -14.26
C ASP A 85 7.12 -12.35 -15.05
N ASN A 86 7.52 -11.58 -16.07
CA ASN A 86 8.76 -11.83 -16.82
C ASN A 86 10.01 -11.69 -15.95
N ALA A 87 10.09 -10.64 -15.12
CA ALA A 87 11.25 -10.41 -14.24
C ALA A 87 11.40 -11.51 -13.17
N ILE A 88 10.29 -11.97 -12.58
CA ILE A 88 10.27 -13.08 -11.62
C ILE A 88 10.69 -14.38 -12.30
N ALA A 89 10.18 -14.66 -13.52
CA ALA A 89 10.58 -15.84 -14.27
C ALA A 89 12.07 -15.83 -14.67
N MET A 90 12.66 -14.65 -14.83
CA MET A 90 14.07 -14.46 -15.15
C MET A 90 15.01 -14.65 -13.94
N ASP A 91 14.51 -14.43 -12.72
CA ASP A 91 15.25 -14.54 -11.45
C ASP A 91 16.62 -13.80 -11.46
N PRO A 92 16.64 -12.47 -11.72
CA PRO A 92 17.87 -11.69 -11.61
C PRO A 92 18.32 -11.56 -10.14
N ASP A 93 19.44 -10.90 -9.85
CA ASP A 93 19.75 -10.53 -8.46
C ASP A 93 18.98 -9.25 -8.04
N PHE A 94 18.81 -8.30 -8.97
CA PHE A 94 18.12 -7.03 -8.76
C PHE A 94 17.00 -6.82 -9.78
N ILE A 95 15.88 -6.27 -9.31
CA ILE A 95 14.84 -5.72 -10.18
C ILE A 95 14.84 -4.21 -9.99
N PHE A 96 15.10 -3.48 -11.08
CA PHE A 96 15.07 -2.02 -11.12
C PHE A 96 13.69 -1.55 -11.57
N VAL A 97 12.89 -1.03 -10.62
CA VAL A 97 11.53 -0.57 -10.88
C VAL A 97 11.55 0.93 -11.20
N THR A 98 10.97 1.32 -12.34
CA THR A 98 10.88 2.70 -12.80
C THR A 98 9.41 3.10 -13.01
N GLY A 99 8.89 4.21 -12.47
CA GLY A 99 9.41 5.19 -11.51
C GLY A 99 8.52 5.30 -10.25
N TRP A 100 8.91 6.11 -9.26
CA TRP A 100 8.10 6.31 -8.04
C TRP A 100 7.19 7.52 -8.13
N ASN A 101 7.75 8.72 -8.32
CA ASN A 101 7.05 9.99 -8.48
C ASN A 101 8.03 11.05 -9.01
N GLU A 102 7.83 11.52 -10.25
CA GLU A 102 8.65 12.55 -10.89
C GLU A 102 8.18 13.98 -10.58
N TRP A 103 7.06 14.16 -9.86
CA TRP A 103 6.46 15.43 -9.40
C TRP A 103 6.04 16.43 -10.48
N MET A 104 6.49 16.24 -11.71
CA MET A 104 6.26 17.13 -12.84
C MET A 104 6.05 16.36 -14.13
N MET A 105 5.05 16.79 -14.90
CA MET A 105 4.92 16.43 -16.30
C MET A 105 5.79 17.36 -17.16
N GLY A 106 6.90 16.85 -17.68
CA GLY A 106 7.77 17.60 -18.57
C GLY A 106 7.09 17.95 -19.90
N LYS A 107 7.15 19.24 -20.29
CA LYS A 107 6.59 19.77 -21.54
C LYS A 107 7.69 20.20 -22.50
N PHE A 108 7.82 19.51 -23.62
CA PHE A 108 8.92 19.75 -24.57
C PHE A 108 8.42 20.07 -25.99
N PRO A 109 8.71 21.28 -26.51
CA PRO A 109 8.46 21.61 -27.91
C PRO A 109 9.61 21.11 -28.81
N GLY A 110 9.27 20.73 -30.04
CA GLY A 110 10.26 20.47 -31.10
C GLY A 110 11.09 19.20 -30.94
N GLU A 111 12.19 19.12 -31.69
CA GLU A 111 13.10 17.98 -31.68
C GLU A 111 13.81 17.82 -30.32
N PRO A 112 14.14 16.59 -29.87
CA PRO A 112 13.88 15.30 -30.53
C PRO A 112 12.50 14.70 -30.22
N TRP A 113 11.67 15.40 -29.44
CA TRP A 113 10.41 14.85 -28.93
C TRP A 113 9.32 14.86 -30.00
N VAL A 114 9.25 15.93 -30.78
CA VAL A 114 8.30 16.13 -31.88
C VAL A 114 9.06 15.99 -33.21
N LEU A 115 9.00 14.80 -33.81
CA LEU A 115 9.68 14.46 -35.07
C LEU A 115 8.73 14.29 -36.26
N ASP A 116 7.45 13.98 -36.00
CA ASP A 116 6.42 13.81 -37.03
C ASP A 116 5.52 15.05 -37.11
N LYS A 117 5.21 15.50 -38.32
CA LYS A 117 4.26 16.61 -38.57
C LYS A 117 2.83 16.25 -38.14
N ASN A 118 2.50 14.96 -38.04
CA ASN A 118 1.23 14.46 -37.51
C ASN A 118 1.26 14.18 -36.00
N SER A 119 2.41 14.37 -35.35
CA SER A 119 2.56 14.30 -33.89
C SER A 119 1.89 15.50 -33.23
N THR A 120 1.60 15.37 -31.94
CA THR A 120 1.33 16.52 -31.09
C THR A 120 2.50 17.51 -31.21
N GLN A 121 2.19 18.80 -31.40
CA GLN A 121 3.21 19.84 -31.57
C GLN A 121 4.00 20.15 -30.27
N ILE A 122 3.72 19.39 -29.20
CA ILE A 122 4.30 19.46 -27.87
C ILE A 122 4.33 18.03 -27.34
N GLY A 123 5.50 17.55 -26.91
CA GLY A 123 5.65 16.25 -26.26
C GLY A 123 5.53 16.36 -24.73
N PHE A 124 4.63 15.57 -24.16
CA PHE A 124 4.56 15.25 -22.73
C PHE A 124 5.17 13.88 -22.52
N VAL A 125 6.41 13.86 -22.05
CA VAL A 125 7.24 12.64 -22.11
C VAL A 125 6.77 11.62 -21.09
N ASP A 126 6.54 12.09 -19.87
CA ASP A 126 6.21 11.31 -18.69
C ASP A 126 4.98 11.93 -17.98
N GLN A 127 4.29 11.15 -17.14
CA GLN A 127 3.12 11.56 -16.32
C GLN A 127 2.04 12.38 -17.06
N TYR A 128 1.60 11.92 -18.24
CA TYR A 128 0.65 12.66 -19.08
C TYR A 128 -0.81 12.55 -18.61
N ASP A 129 -1.27 11.32 -18.35
CA ASP A 129 -2.61 11.02 -17.83
C ASP A 129 -2.60 9.70 -17.03
N TYR A 130 -3.76 9.25 -16.55
CA TYR A 130 -3.88 8.02 -15.76
C TYR A 130 -3.42 6.75 -16.50
N GLU A 131 -3.54 6.71 -17.83
CA GLU A 131 -3.11 5.59 -18.66
C GLU A 131 -1.63 5.73 -19.07
N HIS A 132 -1.13 6.96 -19.23
CA HIS A 132 0.17 7.24 -19.79
C HIS A 132 1.06 7.95 -18.76
N SER A 133 1.45 7.18 -17.74
CA SER A 133 2.38 7.59 -16.69
C SER A 133 3.22 6.38 -16.25
N ARG A 134 4.53 6.57 -16.02
CA ARG A 134 5.45 5.49 -15.60
C ARG A 134 5.53 5.30 -14.08
N ASP A 135 4.72 6.03 -13.37
CA ASP A 135 4.99 6.44 -12.01
C ASP A 135 4.03 5.69 -11.05
N ILE A 136 4.53 5.22 -9.90
CA ILE A 136 3.83 4.28 -9.01
C ILE A 136 3.01 5.00 -7.93
N GLU A 137 3.25 6.30 -7.73
CA GLU A 137 2.66 7.06 -6.63
C GLU A 137 1.15 6.86 -6.54
N PRO A 138 0.60 6.79 -5.31
CA PRO A 138 -0.84 6.79 -5.16
C PRO A 138 -1.47 8.10 -5.62
N ASP A 139 -2.71 8.03 -6.12
CA ASP A 139 -3.57 9.20 -6.33
C ASP A 139 -4.74 9.23 -5.33
N CYS A 140 -5.54 10.31 -5.36
CA CYS A 140 -6.72 10.45 -4.51
C CYS A 140 -8.07 10.24 -5.23
N ASP A 141 -8.11 10.19 -6.56
CA ASP A 141 -9.36 10.25 -7.34
C ASP A 141 -9.38 9.44 -8.66
N GLY A 142 -8.35 8.65 -8.94
CA GLY A 142 -8.21 7.81 -10.13
C GLY A 142 -8.04 6.33 -9.81
N TYR A 143 -6.79 5.92 -9.61
CA TYR A 143 -6.38 4.56 -9.32
C TYR A 143 -5.91 4.34 -7.87
N LEU A 144 -6.06 5.33 -6.99
CA LEU A 144 -5.74 5.20 -5.57
C LEU A 144 -4.30 4.67 -5.39
N ASP A 145 -4.12 3.58 -4.63
CA ASP A 145 -2.83 2.93 -4.39
C ASP A 145 -2.62 1.62 -5.17
N LEU A 146 -3.38 1.38 -6.25
CA LEU A 146 -3.37 0.10 -6.97
C LEU A 146 -1.96 -0.35 -7.39
N TYR A 147 -1.16 0.56 -7.93
CA TYR A 147 0.21 0.28 -8.39
C TYR A 147 1.18 0.07 -7.24
N TYR A 148 1.02 0.79 -6.13
CA TYR A 148 1.78 0.57 -4.90
C TYR A 148 1.48 -0.81 -4.30
N MET A 149 0.23 -1.25 -4.33
CA MET A 149 -0.19 -2.57 -3.87
C MET A 149 0.36 -3.69 -4.78
N GLN A 150 0.35 -3.49 -6.10
CA GLN A 150 0.98 -4.42 -7.05
C GLN A 150 2.49 -4.51 -6.84
N LEU A 151 3.17 -3.37 -6.66
CA LEU A 151 4.60 -3.31 -6.34
C LEU A 151 4.90 -4.14 -5.08
N THR A 152 4.14 -3.91 -4.00
CA THR A 152 4.31 -4.63 -2.74
C THR A 152 4.09 -6.13 -2.92
N ALA A 153 3.01 -6.53 -3.59
CA ALA A 153 2.71 -7.94 -3.83
C ALA A 153 3.81 -8.64 -4.64
N ASN A 154 4.33 -7.99 -5.69
CA ASN A 154 5.37 -8.59 -6.53
C ASN A 154 6.74 -8.60 -5.84
N ILE A 155 7.10 -7.60 -5.04
CA ILE A 155 8.30 -7.65 -4.19
C ILE A 155 8.24 -8.86 -3.25
N ARG A 156 7.07 -9.13 -2.64
CA ARG A 156 6.90 -10.29 -1.74
C ARG A 156 7.00 -11.63 -2.49
N ARG A 157 6.52 -11.71 -3.73
CA ARG A 157 6.68 -12.91 -4.58
C ARG A 157 8.14 -13.13 -4.98
N TYR A 158 8.86 -12.07 -5.32
CA TYR A 158 10.24 -12.13 -5.78
C TYR A 158 11.23 -12.38 -4.63
N LYS A 159 11.19 -11.56 -3.58
CA LYS A 159 12.13 -11.66 -2.44
C LYS A 159 11.74 -12.75 -1.44
N GLY A 160 10.51 -13.23 -1.51
CA GLY A 160 9.90 -14.03 -0.45
C GLY A 160 9.58 -13.19 0.79
N LEU A 161 9.14 -13.89 1.83
CA LEU A 161 8.82 -13.31 3.13
C LEU A 161 9.55 -14.10 4.22
N GLN A 162 10.03 -13.39 5.23
CA GLN A 162 10.51 -14.05 6.44
C GLN A 162 9.34 -14.81 7.09
N HIS A 163 9.63 -16.01 7.59
CA HIS A 163 8.68 -16.76 8.38
C HIS A 163 8.37 -16.00 9.68
N ILE A 164 7.10 -15.80 9.98
CA ILE A 164 6.62 -15.23 11.24
C ILE A 164 5.98 -16.34 12.03
N GLU A 165 6.51 -16.59 13.22
CA GLU A 165 5.95 -17.55 14.14
C GLU A 165 4.63 -17.02 14.71
N ARG A 166 3.52 -17.63 14.29
CA ARG A 166 2.17 -17.30 14.76
C ARG A 166 1.70 -18.27 15.85
N ARG A 167 2.56 -18.59 16.82
CA ARG A 167 2.15 -19.36 18.00
C ARG A 167 1.29 -18.48 18.90
N ASN A 168 0.01 -18.37 18.55
CA ASN A 168 -0.99 -17.78 19.42
C ASN A 168 -1.84 -18.90 20.01
N ALA A 169 -1.59 -19.19 21.29
CA ALA A 169 -2.37 -20.09 22.13
C ALA A 169 -3.31 -19.26 23.01
N GLU A 170 -4.35 -19.88 23.55
CA GLU A 170 -5.27 -19.20 24.47
C GLU A 170 -4.51 -18.61 25.66
N LYS A 171 -4.76 -17.32 25.92
CA LYS A 171 -4.16 -16.57 27.01
C LYS A 171 -5.12 -15.48 27.48
N THR A 172 -5.48 -15.56 28.74
CA THR A 172 -6.20 -14.50 29.45
C THR A 172 -5.21 -13.39 29.83
N ILE A 173 -5.61 -12.14 29.59
CA ILE A 173 -4.82 -10.95 29.92
C ILE A 173 -5.54 -10.15 31.02
N ASP A 174 -4.81 -9.76 32.07
CA ASP A 174 -5.24 -8.69 32.97
C ASP A 174 -4.86 -7.32 32.37
N LEU A 175 -5.85 -6.50 32.02
CA LEU A 175 -5.60 -5.18 31.42
C LEU A 175 -4.83 -4.23 32.33
N LYS A 176 -4.77 -4.49 33.63
CA LYS A 176 -4.01 -3.67 34.58
C LYS A 176 -2.55 -4.10 34.70
N ASN A 177 -2.19 -5.28 34.18
CA ASN A 177 -0.82 -5.78 34.19
C ASN A 177 -0.24 -5.84 32.77
N PHE A 178 0.43 -4.77 32.35
CA PHE A 178 1.01 -4.71 31.00
C PHE A 178 2.13 -5.73 30.77
N HIS A 179 2.71 -6.33 31.81
CA HIS A 179 3.68 -7.42 31.67
C HIS A 179 3.07 -8.72 31.11
N ASP A 180 1.74 -8.89 31.16
CA ASP A 180 1.07 -10.04 30.55
C ASP A 180 1.27 -10.11 29.02
N TRP A 181 1.74 -9.02 28.39
CA TRP A 181 2.01 -8.92 26.96
C TRP A 181 3.44 -9.27 26.53
N ASP A 182 4.35 -9.49 27.48
CA ASP A 182 5.80 -9.64 27.22
C ASP A 182 6.11 -10.87 26.33
N ASP A 183 5.37 -11.97 26.50
CA ASP A 183 5.51 -13.23 25.76
C ASP A 183 4.40 -13.44 24.70
N VAL A 184 3.55 -12.45 24.45
CA VAL A 184 2.48 -12.55 23.44
C VAL A 184 3.07 -12.39 22.03
N LEU A 185 2.83 -13.39 21.20
CA LEU A 185 3.21 -13.46 19.79
C LEU A 185 1.99 -13.69 18.88
N PRO A 186 2.04 -13.22 17.62
CA PRO A 186 3.13 -12.47 17.00
C PRO A 186 3.13 -10.98 17.39
N GLU A 187 4.30 -10.36 17.30
CA GLU A 187 4.49 -8.91 17.41
C GLU A 187 4.33 -8.26 16.04
N TYR A 188 3.39 -7.33 15.92
CA TYR A 188 3.14 -6.60 14.69
C TYR A 188 3.78 -5.21 14.77
N TYR A 189 5.02 -5.09 14.29
CA TYR A 189 5.71 -3.82 14.21
C TYR A 189 5.19 -2.96 13.05
N THR A 190 5.09 -1.66 13.30
CA THR A 190 4.89 -0.65 12.26
C THR A 190 6.07 0.32 12.23
N GLN A 191 6.23 1.03 11.12
CA GLN A 191 7.32 1.98 10.95
C GLN A 191 7.08 3.22 11.80
N LYS A 192 8.02 3.52 12.72
CA LYS A 192 8.01 4.75 13.51
C LYS A 192 8.10 5.99 12.61
N GLY A 193 7.38 7.05 12.98
CA GLY A 193 7.40 8.36 12.33
C GLY A 193 6.31 8.53 11.26
N THR A 194 5.32 7.64 11.21
CA THR A 194 4.20 7.75 10.27
C THR A 194 3.20 8.84 10.66
N ALA A 195 3.16 9.23 11.93
CA ALA A 195 2.44 10.42 12.42
C ALA A 195 3.16 11.76 12.19
N ALA A 196 4.20 11.81 11.34
CA ALA A 196 4.96 13.03 11.10
C ALA A 196 4.09 14.12 10.43
N HIS A 197 4.24 15.35 10.92
CA HIS A 197 3.63 16.53 10.28
C HIS A 197 4.30 16.79 8.92
N ARG A 198 3.49 17.13 7.93
CA ARG A 198 3.94 17.42 6.57
C ARG A 198 3.76 18.90 6.32
N ASP A 199 4.82 19.56 5.89
CA ASP A 199 4.81 20.99 5.58
C ASP A 199 5.79 21.25 4.45
N TYR A 200 5.30 21.16 3.21
CA TYR A 200 6.14 21.15 2.02
C TYR A 200 5.59 22.12 0.96
N PRO A 201 6.45 22.95 0.35
CA PRO A 201 6.06 23.67 -0.84
C PRO A 201 5.84 22.67 -1.99
N ALA A 202 4.84 22.94 -2.83
CA ALA A 202 4.74 22.25 -4.11
C ALA A 202 5.92 22.65 -5.02
N LEU A 203 5.98 22.06 -6.21
CA LEU A 203 6.88 22.60 -7.22
C LEU A 203 6.38 23.98 -7.68
N GLY A 204 7.12 25.02 -7.29
CA GLY A 204 6.73 26.43 -7.40
C GLY A 204 6.45 27.04 -6.03
N THR A 205 6.12 28.33 -5.95
CA THR A 205 5.92 29.04 -4.67
C THR A 205 4.46 29.31 -4.32
N GLN A 206 3.52 28.89 -5.15
CA GLN A 206 2.10 29.27 -5.02
C GLN A 206 1.26 28.28 -4.22
N LEU A 207 1.67 27.01 -4.17
CA LEU A 207 0.95 25.96 -3.45
C LEU A 207 1.86 25.44 -2.35
N HIS A 208 1.30 25.31 -1.16
CA HIS A 208 1.99 24.80 0.02
C HIS A 208 1.08 23.76 0.66
N TYR A 209 1.60 22.55 0.83
CA TYR A 209 0.88 21.45 1.45
C TYR A 209 1.25 21.37 2.93
N THR A 210 0.26 21.51 3.80
CA THR A 210 0.42 21.36 5.25
C THR A 210 -0.57 20.33 5.77
N ASN A 211 -0.09 19.38 6.57
CA ASN A 211 -0.90 18.42 7.31
C ASN A 211 -0.28 18.14 8.67
N ASN A 212 -0.98 18.55 9.72
CA ASN A 212 -0.53 18.43 11.12
C ASN A 212 -1.44 17.48 11.93
N SER A 213 -2.14 16.55 11.25
CA SER A 213 -3.11 15.67 11.89
C SER A 213 -2.49 14.53 12.69
N GLY A 214 -1.21 14.19 12.50
CA GLY A 214 -0.53 13.16 13.27
C GLY A 214 -0.40 13.54 14.76
N ILE A 215 -0.85 12.64 15.65
CA ILE A 215 -0.83 12.83 17.12
C ILE A 215 -0.11 11.65 17.79
N ASN A 216 -0.71 10.45 17.75
CA ASN A 216 -0.09 9.23 18.27
C ASN A 216 0.62 8.49 17.13
N ASP A 217 1.89 8.15 17.33
CA ASP A 217 2.75 7.42 16.38
C ASP A 217 2.85 5.96 16.82
N PHE A 218 2.06 5.08 16.22
CA PHE A 218 2.05 3.66 16.56
C PHE A 218 3.40 3.01 16.22
N VAL A 219 3.82 2.02 17.00
CA VAL A 219 5.07 1.27 16.76
C VAL A 219 4.92 -0.24 16.88
N LEU A 220 3.95 -0.71 17.67
CA LEU A 220 3.75 -2.12 17.93
C LEU A 220 2.27 -2.40 18.22
N ALA A 221 1.76 -3.49 17.66
CA ALA A 221 0.47 -4.05 18.03
C ALA A 221 0.60 -5.54 18.36
N LYS A 222 -0.27 -6.03 19.24
CA LYS A 222 -0.41 -7.45 19.57
C LYS A 222 -1.88 -7.79 19.78
N TYR A 223 -2.20 -9.08 19.74
CA TYR A 223 -3.51 -9.57 20.18
C TYR A 223 -3.35 -10.89 20.93
N ALA A 224 -4.28 -11.15 21.84
CA ALA A 224 -4.44 -12.42 22.53
C ALA A 224 -5.94 -12.76 22.59
N TYR A 225 -6.28 -13.99 22.95
CA TYR A 225 -7.66 -14.40 23.08
C TYR A 225 -7.80 -15.50 24.13
N ASP A 226 -8.99 -15.61 24.70
CA ASP A 226 -9.41 -16.77 25.47
C ASP A 226 -10.84 -17.20 25.07
N LYS A 227 -11.48 -17.98 25.94
CA LYS A 227 -12.83 -18.48 25.72
C LYS A 227 -13.87 -17.37 25.57
N ASP A 228 -13.71 -16.28 26.33
CA ASP A 228 -14.75 -15.26 26.50
C ASP A 228 -14.38 -13.93 25.85
N PHE A 229 -13.09 -13.64 25.67
CA PHE A 229 -12.61 -12.35 25.22
C PHE A 229 -11.56 -12.42 24.11
N ILE A 230 -11.48 -11.33 23.34
CA ILE A 230 -10.31 -10.99 22.54
C ILE A 230 -9.67 -9.74 23.15
N TYR A 231 -8.36 -9.80 23.26
CA TYR A 231 -7.54 -8.74 23.82
C TYR A 231 -6.69 -8.11 22.72
N PHE A 232 -6.61 -6.79 22.72
CA PHE A 232 -5.72 -6.06 21.83
C PHE A 232 -4.77 -5.19 22.62
N TYR A 233 -3.55 -5.06 22.12
CA TYR A 233 -2.52 -4.18 22.64
C TYR A 233 -1.99 -3.31 21.52
N VAL A 234 -1.72 -2.06 21.84
CA VAL A 234 -1.01 -1.13 20.97
C VAL A 234 -0.05 -0.28 21.79
N GLU A 235 1.09 0.03 21.18
CA GLU A 235 2.11 0.88 21.73
C GLU A 235 2.45 2.00 20.75
N CYS A 236 2.65 3.19 21.30
CA CYS A 236 3.06 4.39 20.59
C CYS A 236 4.53 4.74 20.88
N ALA A 237 5.16 5.52 20.00
CA ALA A 237 6.54 5.99 20.18
C ALA A 237 6.72 6.95 21.37
N LYS A 238 5.62 7.53 21.87
CA LYS A 238 5.52 8.47 22.99
C LYS A 238 4.24 8.19 23.78
N ASP A 239 4.11 8.82 24.95
CA ASP A 239 2.90 8.75 25.77
C ASP A 239 1.64 9.05 24.95
N ILE A 240 0.61 8.25 25.18
CA ILE A 240 -0.64 8.33 24.43
C ILE A 240 -1.39 9.61 24.78
N VAL A 241 -1.81 10.32 23.75
CA VAL A 241 -2.70 11.48 23.85
C VAL A 241 -4.11 11.04 23.48
N LEU A 242 -5.11 11.42 24.29
CA LEU A 242 -6.53 11.14 24.07
C LEU A 242 -7.32 12.45 23.97
N GLY A 243 -8.61 12.33 23.63
CA GLY A 243 -9.56 13.45 23.65
C GLY A 243 -9.78 14.14 22.30
N HIS A 244 -9.01 13.76 21.27
CA HIS A 244 -9.29 14.10 19.88
C HIS A 244 -10.21 13.07 19.23
N LYS A 245 -10.61 13.36 17.99
CA LYS A 245 -11.50 12.50 17.23
C LYS A 245 -10.80 11.22 16.81
N ASN A 246 -11.50 10.09 16.88
CA ASN A 246 -10.95 8.79 16.51
C ASN A 246 -9.59 8.49 17.16
N ALA A 247 -9.36 8.99 18.39
CA ALA A 247 -8.17 8.70 19.16
C ALA A 247 -8.07 7.19 19.43
N MET A 248 -6.91 6.60 19.15
CA MET A 248 -6.59 5.20 19.48
C MET A 248 -7.71 4.20 19.13
N THR A 249 -8.21 4.28 17.89
CA THR A 249 -9.36 3.50 17.42
C THR A 249 -8.90 2.19 16.80
N LEU A 250 -9.57 1.09 17.15
CA LEU A 250 -9.36 -0.22 16.55
C LEU A 250 -10.47 -0.51 15.52
N LEU A 251 -10.08 -0.92 14.32
CA LEU A 251 -10.95 -1.41 13.26
C LEU A 251 -10.75 -2.91 13.11
N LEU A 252 -11.85 -3.66 13.03
CA LEU A 252 -11.86 -5.12 12.89
C LEU A 252 -12.66 -5.55 11.68
N ASP A 253 -12.09 -6.44 10.89
CA ASP A 253 -12.74 -7.22 9.85
C ASP A 253 -12.77 -8.67 10.34
N THR A 254 -13.96 -9.13 10.72
CA THR A 254 -14.15 -10.40 11.45
C THR A 254 -14.54 -11.56 10.56
N ASP A 255 -15.01 -11.27 9.34
CA ASP A 255 -15.38 -12.30 8.37
C ASP A 255 -14.43 -12.37 7.16
N ARG A 256 -13.48 -11.41 7.08
CA ARG A 256 -12.47 -11.28 6.04
C ARG A 256 -13.07 -11.07 4.65
N ARG A 257 -14.26 -10.47 4.59
CA ARG A 257 -14.96 -10.13 3.36
C ARG A 257 -14.92 -8.63 3.15
N LYS A 258 -14.40 -8.22 2.00
CA LYS A 258 -14.27 -6.79 1.68
C LYS A 258 -15.59 -6.15 1.25
N GLU A 259 -16.62 -6.97 1.04
CA GLU A 259 -17.97 -6.54 0.66
C GLU A 259 -18.84 -6.10 1.86
N THR A 260 -18.43 -6.42 3.09
CA THR A 260 -19.12 -6.04 4.33
C THR A 260 -18.42 -4.89 5.02
N GLY A 261 -19.16 -4.14 5.85
CA GLY A 261 -18.57 -3.08 6.63
C GLY A 261 -18.13 -1.86 5.82
N TRP A 262 -17.40 -0.96 6.46
CA TRP A 262 -16.73 0.15 5.78
C TRP A 262 -15.35 -0.34 5.31
N GLU A 263 -15.10 -0.39 4.00
CA GLU A 263 -13.84 -0.89 3.42
C GLU A 263 -13.42 -2.30 3.91
N GLY A 264 -14.39 -3.16 4.24
CA GLY A 264 -14.17 -4.49 4.82
C GLY A 264 -14.20 -4.53 6.35
N TYR A 265 -14.17 -3.41 7.05
CA TYR A 265 -14.18 -3.41 8.52
C TYR A 265 -15.61 -3.50 9.07
N ASP A 266 -15.89 -4.60 9.77
CA ASP A 266 -17.17 -4.91 10.40
C ASP A 266 -17.39 -4.15 11.71
N TYR A 267 -16.33 -3.85 12.47
CA TYR A 267 -16.44 -3.20 13.77
C TYR A 267 -15.44 -2.07 13.96
N LYS A 268 -15.89 -1.04 14.69
CA LYS A 268 -15.10 0.11 15.15
C LYS A 268 -15.16 0.18 16.67
N ILE A 269 -14.00 0.09 17.31
CA ILE A 269 -13.86 0.21 18.76
C ILE A 269 -13.13 1.50 19.08
N ILE A 270 -13.82 2.39 19.80
CA ILE A 270 -13.37 3.74 20.11
C ILE A 270 -13.91 4.17 21.46
N SER A 271 -13.08 4.83 22.27
CA SER A 271 -13.49 5.42 23.56
C SER A 271 -14.24 4.42 24.47
N GLY A 272 -13.76 3.18 24.54
CA GLY A 272 -14.36 2.12 25.34
C GLY A 272 -15.71 1.61 24.84
N LYS A 273 -16.05 1.81 23.56
CA LYS A 273 -17.31 1.37 22.96
C LYS A 273 -17.07 0.64 21.64
N CYS A 274 -17.86 -0.40 21.39
CA CYS A 274 -17.87 -1.13 20.14
C CYS A 274 -19.10 -0.76 19.30
N PHE A 275 -18.87 -0.47 18.02
CA PHE A 275 -19.90 -0.24 17.01
C PHE A 275 -19.72 -1.21 15.86
N SER A 276 -20.81 -1.83 15.39
CA SER A 276 -20.82 -2.56 14.12
C SER A 276 -21.03 -1.59 12.97
N MET A 277 -20.41 -1.88 11.82
CA MET A 277 -20.48 -1.15 10.56
C MET A 277 -20.98 -2.04 9.42
N ILE A 278 -21.29 -3.33 9.69
CA ILE A 278 -21.63 -4.35 8.68
C ILE A 278 -22.73 -3.90 7.71
N ARG A 279 -23.70 -3.10 8.21
CA ARG A 279 -24.85 -2.60 7.43
C ARG A 279 -24.65 -1.19 6.86
N GLY A 280 -23.44 -0.64 6.91
CA GLY A 280 -23.13 0.71 6.44
C GLY A 280 -23.53 1.83 7.40
N SER A 281 -23.99 1.50 8.60
CA SER A 281 -24.28 2.45 9.68
C SER A 281 -23.59 2.00 10.98
N LEU A 282 -23.30 2.95 11.87
CA LEU A 282 -22.74 2.65 13.19
C LEU A 282 -23.85 2.16 14.13
N GLU A 283 -23.86 0.87 14.43
CA GLU A 283 -24.78 0.24 15.39
C GLU A 283 -24.02 -0.08 16.70
N TYR A 284 -24.44 0.50 17.84
CA TYR A 284 -23.80 0.23 19.13
C TYR A 284 -23.97 -1.24 19.56
N ARG A 285 -22.87 -1.90 19.93
CA ARG A 285 -22.83 -3.32 20.30
C ARG A 285 -22.51 -3.59 21.77
N GLY A 286 -21.88 -2.65 22.46
CA GLY A 286 -21.53 -2.80 23.86
C GLY A 286 -20.30 -1.98 24.27
N ASP A 287 -20.05 -1.97 25.57
CA ASP A 287 -18.86 -1.34 26.16
C ASP A 287 -17.67 -2.30 26.10
N VAL A 288 -16.47 -1.73 25.96
CA VAL A 288 -15.18 -2.43 25.86
C VAL A 288 -14.28 -1.91 26.97
N GLU A 289 -13.75 -2.81 27.79
CA GLU A 289 -12.81 -2.40 28.85
C GLU A 289 -11.49 -1.94 28.21
N THR A 290 -10.98 -0.81 28.68
CA THR A 290 -9.79 -0.14 28.15
C THR A 290 -8.86 0.22 29.30
N SER A 291 -7.55 0.02 29.10
CA SER A 291 -6.50 0.43 30.03
C SER A 291 -5.40 1.15 29.27
N VAL A 292 -4.85 2.22 29.85
CA VAL A 292 -3.79 3.04 29.25
C VAL A 292 -2.71 3.28 30.30
N GLU A 293 -1.45 3.00 29.94
CA GLU A 293 -0.28 3.22 30.78
C GLU A 293 0.87 3.82 29.94
N GLY A 294 1.09 5.14 30.09
CA GLY A 294 2.10 5.87 29.33
C GLY A 294 1.85 5.78 27.83
N ASN A 295 2.74 5.10 27.11
CA ASN A 295 2.68 4.90 25.66
C ASN A 295 1.93 3.62 25.24
N ARG A 296 1.31 2.89 26.16
CA ARG A 296 0.66 1.58 25.91
C ARG A 296 -0.83 1.63 26.19
N MET A 297 -1.62 0.95 25.36
CA MET A 297 -3.06 0.79 25.53
C MET A 297 -3.47 -0.65 25.28
N ALA A 298 -4.38 -1.16 26.12
CA ALA A 298 -4.98 -2.47 26.01
C ALA A 298 -6.51 -2.40 25.97
N LEU A 299 -7.12 -3.30 25.20
CA LEU A 299 -8.57 -3.47 25.08
C LEU A 299 -8.97 -4.91 25.42
N ARG A 300 -10.14 -5.09 26.02
CA ARG A 300 -10.78 -6.41 26.22
C ARG A 300 -12.20 -6.39 25.68
N ILE A 301 -12.40 -7.13 24.60
CA ILE A 301 -13.65 -7.18 23.85
C ILE A 301 -14.33 -8.52 24.13
N PRO A 302 -15.55 -8.54 24.70
CA PRO A 302 -16.34 -9.77 24.79
C PRO A 302 -16.60 -10.33 23.40
N ARG A 303 -16.40 -11.63 23.19
CA ARG A 303 -16.55 -12.25 21.86
C ARG A 303 -17.96 -12.07 21.28
N GLU A 304 -18.97 -12.09 22.13
CA GLU A 304 -20.37 -11.85 21.76
C GLU A 304 -20.66 -10.42 21.26
N THR A 305 -19.84 -9.43 21.65
CA THR A 305 -19.97 -8.04 21.16
C THR A 305 -19.64 -7.94 19.66
N ILE A 306 -18.76 -8.82 19.17
CA ILE A 306 -18.27 -8.87 17.79
C ILE A 306 -18.70 -10.16 17.07
N ASP A 307 -19.80 -10.77 17.52
CA ASP A 307 -20.43 -11.95 16.91
C ASP A 307 -19.49 -13.17 16.71
N PHE A 308 -18.44 -13.28 17.52
CA PHE A 308 -17.54 -14.43 17.49
C PHE A 308 -18.04 -15.58 18.35
N GLU A 309 -18.05 -16.78 17.76
CA GLU A 309 -18.39 -18.01 18.45
C GLU A 309 -17.42 -18.29 19.60
N LYS A 310 -17.96 -18.67 20.76
CA LYS A 310 -17.17 -19.15 21.91
C LYS A 310 -16.49 -20.47 21.52
N ASP A 311 -15.32 -20.74 22.09
CA ASP A 311 -14.53 -21.98 21.89
C ASP A 311 -13.92 -22.22 20.49
N LYS A 312 -14.00 -21.25 19.57
CA LYS A 312 -13.23 -21.30 18.31
C LYS A 312 -11.95 -20.47 18.41
N LYS A 313 -10.90 -20.82 17.67
CA LYS A 313 -9.79 -19.89 17.46
C LYS A 313 -10.30 -18.73 16.60
N PRO A 314 -10.13 -17.46 17.02
CA PRO A 314 -10.52 -16.32 16.19
C PRO A 314 -9.77 -16.30 14.85
N ASP A 315 -10.39 -15.74 13.82
CA ASP A 315 -9.78 -15.44 12.52
C ASP A 315 -10.31 -14.06 12.10
N PHE A 316 -9.41 -13.10 11.96
CA PHE A 316 -9.76 -11.71 11.68
C PHE A 316 -8.59 -10.94 11.08
N GLU A 317 -8.92 -9.80 10.52
CA GLU A 317 -7.99 -8.73 10.18
C GLU A 317 -8.24 -7.52 11.08
N PHE A 318 -7.17 -6.81 11.43
CA PHE A 318 -7.30 -5.62 12.27
C PHE A 318 -6.33 -4.50 11.88
N LYS A 319 -6.74 -3.29 12.23
CA LYS A 319 -5.97 -2.05 12.04
C LYS A 319 -6.23 -1.09 13.20
N TRP A 320 -5.18 -0.43 13.65
CA TRP A 320 -5.29 0.73 14.53
C TRP A 320 -5.25 2.02 13.71
N ILE A 321 -6.06 3.00 14.10
CA ILE A 321 -6.05 4.36 13.54
C ILE A 321 -6.04 5.38 14.67
N ASP A 322 -5.43 6.53 14.43
CA ASP A 322 -5.44 7.68 15.34
C ASP A 322 -5.71 8.96 14.55
N ASN A 323 -6.72 9.71 14.94
CA ASN A 323 -7.09 10.99 14.29
C ASN A 323 -7.42 10.90 12.79
N ILE A 324 -7.95 9.77 12.33
CA ILE A 324 -8.41 9.54 10.96
C ILE A 324 -9.93 9.55 10.90
N GLU A 325 -10.51 10.31 9.98
CA GLU A 325 -11.96 10.55 9.85
C GLU A 325 -12.76 9.34 9.37
N MET A 326 -12.17 8.55 8.48
CA MET A 326 -12.77 7.47 7.69
C MET A 326 -13.75 7.99 6.62
N ALA A 327 -13.45 9.13 6.00
CA ALA A 327 -14.25 9.65 4.88
C ALA A 327 -13.96 8.91 3.57
N ASP A 328 -12.71 8.52 3.36
CA ASP A 328 -12.23 7.71 2.25
C ASP A 328 -11.05 6.83 2.71
N VAL A 329 -10.80 5.74 1.98
CA VAL A 329 -9.76 4.77 2.37
C VAL A 329 -8.33 5.33 2.26
N MET A 330 -8.11 6.36 1.46
CA MET A 330 -6.80 6.98 1.26
C MET A 330 -6.38 7.88 2.43
N GLU A 331 -7.29 8.18 3.36
CA GLU A 331 -6.94 8.80 4.63
C GLU A 331 -5.90 8.00 5.41
N PHE A 332 -5.85 6.67 5.25
CA PHE A 332 -4.80 5.84 5.85
C PHE A 332 -3.37 6.16 5.39
N TYR A 333 -3.21 6.88 4.27
CA TYR A 333 -1.92 7.40 3.83
C TYR A 333 -1.73 8.88 4.19
N ARG A 334 -2.85 9.62 4.26
CA ARG A 334 -2.88 11.09 4.27
C ARG A 334 -2.94 11.66 5.68
N ASP A 335 -3.81 11.16 6.54
CA ASP A 335 -4.19 11.82 7.78
C ASP A 335 -3.84 10.95 9.00
N GLY A 336 -3.64 11.60 10.14
CA GLY A 336 -3.41 10.95 11.43
C GLY A 336 -2.25 9.97 11.41
N ASP A 337 -2.48 8.80 12.01
CA ASP A 337 -1.61 7.64 11.89
C ASP A 337 -2.44 6.35 11.81
N CYS A 338 -1.87 5.30 11.21
CA CYS A 338 -2.46 3.97 11.26
C CYS A 338 -1.42 2.85 11.28
N ALA A 339 -1.77 1.75 11.95
CA ALA A 339 -0.94 0.56 12.07
C ALA A 339 -1.73 -0.70 11.65
N PRO A 340 -1.33 -1.40 10.58
CA PRO A 340 -0.21 -1.05 9.70
C PRO A 340 -0.53 0.18 8.83
N PHE A 341 0.49 0.84 8.28
CA PHE A 341 0.33 2.03 7.44
C PHE A 341 -0.46 1.73 6.14
N GLY A 342 -1.20 2.71 5.63
CA GLY A 342 -1.93 2.57 4.37
C GLY A 342 -3.05 1.52 4.41
N ARG A 343 -3.29 0.84 3.28
CA ARG A 343 -4.39 -0.16 3.14
C ARG A 343 -4.04 -1.58 3.58
N PHE A 344 -2.87 -1.78 4.21
CA PHE A 344 -2.52 -3.09 4.77
C PHE A 344 -3.34 -3.42 6.01
N ASN A 345 -3.36 -4.70 6.38
CA ASN A 345 -3.94 -5.20 7.62
C ASN A 345 -2.98 -6.14 8.34
N TYR A 346 -3.10 -6.17 9.67
CA TYR A 346 -2.60 -7.30 10.44
C TYR A 346 -3.60 -8.44 10.34
N VAL A 347 -3.08 -9.66 10.21
CA VAL A 347 -3.88 -10.87 9.97
C VAL A 347 -3.56 -11.88 11.06
N MET A 348 -4.59 -12.47 11.64
CA MET A 348 -4.50 -13.63 12.52
C MET A 348 -4.15 -14.91 11.73
#